data_AF-A0A2E5J0M8-F1
#
_entry.id   AF-A0A2E5J0M8-F1
#
_cell.length_a   1.000
_cell.length_b   1.000
_cell.length_c   1.000
_cell.angle_alpha   90.00
_cell.angle_beta   90.00
_cell.angle_gamma   90.00
#
_symmetry.space_group_name_H-M   'P 1'
#
loop_
_entity.id
_entity.type
_entity.pdbx_description
1 polymer ?
#
loop_
_entity_poly.entity_id
_entity_poly.type
_entity_poly.pdbx_seq_one_letter_code
_entity_poly.pdbx_strand_id
1 'polypeptide(L)'
;MKKEDIKKMETQGKQCFTYSTHEIEDYRQSWRIFRIMAEFVEGYSFLSTLKNEITVLGSARLPKDNEYYQTAEELSKMLGEKGHTIISGGGPGIMEAANKGAFEAGAESVGLNIQLPFEQILNPHTTKSTSFNYFFTRKVMLTSPARAFVYFPGGFGTMDEFFEVVDLCELGMMQRVPIILVGKAYWQPLLNFLRKSCCAIGSVTEDQIRSIHVVDTAKEAYDLLEHLTDEAHNPKTTLHSFSQDGNIEWKVFRIMAELVEGFEFLVNVKEDITVLGTKNIPKDSQYYKDAEEIGKHLAESGFSVVTGGKNGIAEAVNKGAYEAGGASYGLGMDVGGHREVNQYLTQSLLFRFPFTRKLIVTAPSKGFVFFPGGFGTLHQLFEVLTLIQTKKMTKRPIILFNREFWQPMHEFIKTTMVHDIETVSDEDDELYQIVDDVQSIKKILGEAPEDSKRFNMQWDEETAKHFYDSMV
;
A
#
# COMPACT_ATOMS: atom_id res chain seq x y z
N MET A 1 6.87 29.85 19.69
CA MET A 1 5.67 30.20 18.90
C MET A 1 4.75 31.10 19.71
N LYS A 2 4.17 32.14 19.11
CA LYS A 2 3.17 32.98 19.80
C LYS A 2 1.82 32.27 19.76
N LYS A 3 0.96 32.50 20.77
CA LYS A 3 -0.39 31.90 20.86
C LYS A 3 -1.27 32.17 19.63
N GLU A 4 -1.02 33.28 18.93
CA GLU A 4 -1.75 33.66 17.72
C GLU A 4 -1.42 32.77 16.52
N ASP A 5 -0.18 32.26 16.42
CA ASP A 5 0.24 31.34 15.35
C ASP A 5 -0.48 29.99 15.52
N ILE A 6 -0.55 29.49 16.76
CA ILE A 6 -1.24 28.23 17.11
C ILE A 6 -2.72 28.30 16.72
N LYS A 7 -3.40 29.41 17.03
CA LYS A 7 -4.83 29.58 16.74
C LYS A 7 -5.13 29.67 15.24
N LYS A 8 -4.21 30.27 14.46
CA LYS A 8 -4.32 30.33 13.00
C LYS A 8 -4.12 28.95 12.37
N MET A 9 -3.21 28.15 12.91
CA MET A 9 -2.94 26.76 12.49
C MET A 9 -4.10 25.82 12.80
N GLU A 10 -4.70 25.92 14.01
CA GLU A 10 -5.91 25.17 14.36
C GLU A 10 -7.09 25.48 13.42
N THR A 11 -7.17 26.72 12.96
CA THR A 11 -8.23 27.16 12.04
C THR A 11 -8.01 26.63 10.62
N GLN A 12 -6.75 26.58 10.14
CA GLN A 12 -6.40 25.97 8.85
C GLN A 12 -6.59 24.45 8.85
N GLY A 13 -6.24 23.78 9.96
CA GLY A 13 -6.56 22.37 10.15
C GLY A 13 -8.06 22.11 10.02
N LYS A 14 -8.89 22.88 10.73
CA LYS A 14 -10.37 22.77 10.66
C LYS A 14 -10.95 23.07 9.28
N GLN A 15 -10.38 23.99 8.49
CA GLN A 15 -10.83 24.25 7.13
C GLN A 15 -10.62 23.06 6.18
N CYS A 16 -9.69 22.16 6.49
CA CYS A 16 -9.45 20.94 5.70
C CYS A 16 -10.47 19.81 5.98
N PHE A 17 -11.33 19.97 7.00
CA PHE A 17 -12.22 18.92 7.49
C PHE A 17 -13.66 19.42 7.63
N THR A 18 -14.45 19.32 6.56
CA THR A 18 -15.87 19.76 6.53
C THR A 18 -16.91 18.64 6.44
N TYR A 19 -16.54 17.35 6.42
CA TYR A 19 -17.49 16.24 6.21
C TYR A 19 -17.35 15.09 7.22
N SER A 20 -18.48 14.46 7.58
CA SER A 20 -18.60 13.47 8.67
C SER A 20 -18.17 12.04 8.32
N THR A 21 -17.60 11.32 9.30
CA THR A 21 -16.80 10.09 9.20
C THR A 21 -17.57 8.75 9.26
N HIS A 22 -18.83 8.67 8.84
CA HIS A 22 -19.68 7.47 9.04
C HIS A 22 -19.70 6.46 7.87
N GLU A 23 -18.69 6.43 6.99
CA GLU A 23 -18.71 5.61 5.77
C GLU A 23 -17.71 4.45 5.82
N ILE A 24 -17.86 3.61 6.84
CA ILE A 24 -17.05 2.41 6.99
C ILE A 24 -17.98 1.23 6.70
N GLU A 25 -17.85 0.62 5.51
CA GLU A 25 -17.97 -0.82 5.23
C GLU A 25 -18.63 -1.19 3.89
N ASP A 26 -19.46 -0.35 3.28
CA ASP A 26 -20.14 -0.76 2.04
C ASP A 26 -19.43 -0.29 0.77
N TYR A 27 -18.67 -1.18 0.14
CA TYR A 27 -18.05 -0.98 -1.18
C TYR A 27 -19.07 -0.95 -2.32
N ARG A 28 -20.34 -1.27 -2.04
CA ARG A 28 -21.44 -1.27 -3.03
C ARG A 28 -22.12 0.08 -3.18
N GLN A 29 -21.71 1.10 -2.42
CA GLN A 29 -22.28 2.43 -2.56
C GLN A 29 -21.62 3.18 -3.73
N SER A 30 -22.35 3.30 -4.84
CA SER A 30 -21.90 3.93 -6.08
C SER A 30 -21.33 5.34 -5.91
N TRP A 31 -21.73 6.07 -4.87
CA TRP A 31 -21.22 7.42 -4.61
C TRP A 31 -19.74 7.45 -4.21
N ARG A 32 -19.20 6.34 -3.66
CA ARG A 32 -17.78 6.24 -3.25
C ARG A 32 -16.84 6.47 -4.41
N ILE A 33 -17.22 6.00 -5.60
CA ILE A 33 -16.45 6.20 -6.83
C ILE A 33 -16.29 7.69 -7.11
N PHE A 34 -17.35 8.49 -6.99
CA PHE A 34 -17.25 9.93 -7.20
C PHE A 34 -16.30 10.61 -6.20
N ARG A 35 -16.31 10.20 -4.92
CA ARG A 35 -15.35 10.73 -3.94
C ARG A 35 -13.91 10.31 -4.25
N ILE A 36 -13.68 9.04 -4.61
CA ILE A 36 -12.37 8.55 -5.03
C ILE A 36 -11.85 9.37 -6.22
N MET A 37 -12.71 9.64 -7.20
CA MET A 37 -12.35 10.43 -8.38
C MET A 37 -12.07 11.89 -8.01
N ALA A 38 -12.87 12.50 -7.13
CA ALA A 38 -12.60 13.85 -6.63
C ALA A 38 -11.23 13.93 -5.94
N GLU A 39 -10.91 12.97 -5.07
CA GLU A 39 -9.60 12.90 -4.40
C GLU A 39 -8.43 12.71 -5.38
N PHE A 40 -8.62 11.93 -6.44
CA PHE A 40 -7.60 11.83 -7.48
C PHE A 40 -7.40 13.16 -8.20
N VAL A 41 -8.48 13.81 -8.63
CA VAL A 41 -8.41 15.10 -9.34
C VAL A 41 -7.78 16.17 -8.45
N GLU A 42 -8.23 16.31 -7.21
CA GLU A 42 -7.71 17.27 -6.23
C GLU A 42 -6.26 16.97 -5.86
N GLY A 43 -5.92 15.70 -5.60
CA GLY A 43 -4.57 15.28 -5.28
C GLY A 43 -3.59 15.54 -6.41
N TYR A 44 -3.91 15.18 -7.66
CA TYR A 44 -3.04 15.47 -8.80
C TYR A 44 -2.95 16.95 -9.11
N SER A 45 -4.04 17.70 -8.99
CA SER A 45 -4.03 19.16 -9.12
C SER A 45 -3.09 19.78 -8.08
N PHE A 46 -3.17 19.34 -6.82
CA PHE A 46 -2.28 19.78 -5.76
C PHE A 46 -0.81 19.47 -6.05
N LEU A 47 -0.50 18.22 -6.42
CA LEU A 47 0.86 17.80 -6.75
C LEU A 47 1.44 18.55 -7.96
N SER A 48 0.62 18.90 -8.95
CA SER A 48 1.07 19.65 -10.13
C SER A 48 1.60 21.06 -9.80
N THR A 49 1.31 21.58 -8.61
CA THR A 49 1.84 22.86 -8.12
C THR A 49 3.23 22.75 -7.51
N LEU A 50 3.70 21.53 -7.24
CA LEU A 50 4.98 21.25 -6.60
C LEU A 50 6.09 21.07 -7.64
N LYS A 51 7.34 21.19 -7.19
CA LYS A 51 8.55 20.95 -7.99
C LYS A 51 9.68 20.44 -7.11
N ASN A 52 10.57 19.64 -7.69
CA ASN A 52 11.77 19.11 -7.03
C ASN A 52 11.46 18.32 -5.75
N GLU A 53 10.44 17.49 -5.82
CA GLU A 53 9.84 16.75 -4.71
C GLU A 53 10.76 15.62 -4.24
N ILE A 54 10.96 15.53 -2.93
CA ILE A 54 11.54 14.36 -2.25
C ILE A 54 10.52 13.91 -1.21
N THR A 55 10.11 12.65 -1.28
CA THR A 55 9.17 12.09 -0.32
C THR A 55 9.93 11.43 0.83
N VAL A 56 9.64 11.85 2.06
CA VAL A 56 10.22 11.30 3.29
C VAL A 56 9.14 10.58 4.09
N LEU A 57 9.37 9.30 4.36
CA LEU A 57 8.41 8.41 5.03
C LEU A 57 9.04 7.73 6.25
N GLY A 58 8.21 7.38 7.23
CA GLY A 58 8.67 6.73 8.47
C GLY A 58 7.61 6.70 9.55
N SER A 59 8.00 6.27 10.74
CA SER A 59 7.10 6.10 11.88
C SER A 59 6.42 7.40 12.33
N ALA A 60 5.13 7.31 12.63
CA ALA A 60 4.38 8.34 13.34
C ALA A 60 4.63 8.34 14.86
N ARG A 61 5.30 7.32 15.40
CA ARG A 61 5.42 7.06 16.84
C ARG A 61 6.76 7.51 17.45
N LEU A 62 7.76 7.82 16.61
CA LEU A 62 9.08 8.19 17.10
C LEU A 62 9.10 9.59 17.71
N PRO A 63 9.57 9.75 18.97
CA PRO A 63 9.57 11.03 19.66
C PRO A 63 10.70 11.96 19.17
N LYS A 64 10.64 13.24 19.54
CA LYS A 64 11.56 14.29 19.06
C LYS A 64 13.01 14.10 19.49
N ASP A 65 13.22 13.41 20.61
CA ASP A 65 14.53 13.07 21.16
C ASP A 65 15.15 11.81 20.53
N ASN A 66 14.39 11.07 19.70
CA ASN A 66 14.91 9.93 18.96
C ASN A 66 15.91 10.35 17.87
N GLU A 67 16.96 9.55 17.67
CA GLU A 67 18.02 9.83 16.69
C GLU A 67 17.50 9.90 15.24
N TYR A 68 16.51 9.08 14.87
CA TYR A 68 15.93 9.09 13.53
C TYR A 68 15.08 10.34 13.30
N TYR A 69 14.44 10.87 14.34
CA TYR A 69 13.74 12.15 14.26
C TYR A 69 14.74 13.27 13.92
N GLN A 70 15.83 13.37 14.68
CA GLN A 70 16.85 14.40 14.47
C GLN A 70 17.52 14.26 13.10
N THR A 71 17.78 13.03 12.67
CA THR A 71 18.37 12.73 11.34
C THR A 71 17.41 13.12 10.21
N ALA A 72 16.11 12.85 10.36
CA ALA A 72 15.10 13.26 9.37
C ALA A 72 14.95 14.78 9.27
N GLU A 73 15.01 15.48 10.41
CA GLU A 73 15.00 16.93 10.47
C GLU A 73 16.24 17.52 9.79
N GLU A 74 17.44 17.04 10.13
CA GLU A 74 18.71 17.50 9.55
C GLU A 74 18.75 17.27 8.04
N LEU A 75 18.45 16.06 7.57
CA LEU A 75 18.43 15.73 6.15
C LEU A 75 17.45 16.63 5.38
N SER A 76 16.23 16.79 5.89
CA SER A 76 15.20 17.58 5.22
C SER A 76 15.55 19.06 5.18
N LYS A 77 16.26 19.56 6.20
CA LYS A 77 16.81 20.92 6.19
C LYS A 77 17.88 21.08 5.11
N MET A 78 18.85 20.17 5.03
CA MET A 78 19.90 20.22 4.00
C MET A 78 19.32 20.18 2.58
N LEU A 79 18.32 19.33 2.35
CA LEU A 79 17.62 19.24 1.06
C LEU A 79 16.80 20.50 0.77
N GLY A 80 16.10 21.03 1.77
CA GLY A 80 15.33 22.27 1.66
C GLY A 80 16.20 23.48 1.32
N GLU A 81 17.40 23.59 1.91
CA GLU A 81 18.39 24.64 1.60
C GLU A 81 18.88 24.57 0.14
N LYS A 82 18.73 23.41 -0.51
CA LYS A 82 19.01 23.20 -1.94
C LYS A 82 17.79 23.39 -2.85
N GLY A 83 16.65 23.83 -2.30
CA GLY A 83 15.44 24.13 -3.08
C GLY A 83 14.59 22.90 -3.41
N HIS A 84 14.75 21.80 -2.66
CA HIS A 84 13.83 20.66 -2.75
C HIS A 84 12.54 20.91 -1.97
N THR A 85 11.43 20.43 -2.52
CA THR A 85 10.15 20.34 -1.82
C THR A 85 10.13 19.04 -1.03
N ILE A 86 9.83 19.10 0.27
CA ILE A 86 9.75 17.90 1.11
C ILE A 86 8.29 17.49 1.29
N ILE A 87 7.95 16.29 0.85
CA ILE A 87 6.63 15.68 1.02
C ILE A 87 6.69 14.65 2.15
N SER A 88 5.73 14.72 3.06
CA SER A 88 5.51 13.70 4.09
C SER A 88 4.02 13.38 4.23
N GLY A 89 3.70 12.40 5.08
CA GLY A 89 2.31 12.11 5.46
C GLY A 89 1.64 13.13 6.40
N GLY A 90 2.34 14.20 6.80
CA GLY A 90 1.77 15.32 7.57
C GLY A 90 1.41 15.04 9.04
N GLY A 91 1.63 13.82 9.53
CA GLY A 91 1.42 13.43 10.93
C GLY A 91 2.61 13.77 11.85
N PRO A 92 2.61 13.23 13.09
CA PRO A 92 3.72 13.34 14.04
C PRO A 92 4.91 12.44 13.66
N GLY A 93 5.95 12.43 14.49
CA GLY A 93 7.12 11.56 14.34
C GLY A 93 8.02 11.95 13.17
N ILE A 94 8.47 10.99 12.38
CA ILE A 94 9.36 11.25 11.23
C ILE A 94 8.72 12.23 10.24
N MET A 95 7.40 12.15 10.04
CA MET A 95 6.68 13.07 9.17
C MET A 95 6.81 14.52 9.64
N GLU A 96 6.67 14.76 10.95
CA GLU A 96 6.86 16.08 11.56
C GLU A 96 8.32 16.52 11.47
N ALA A 97 9.28 15.63 11.73
CA ALA A 97 10.71 15.94 11.63
C ALA A 97 11.09 16.41 10.22
N ALA A 98 10.64 15.67 9.20
CA ALA A 98 10.91 16.01 7.81
C ALA A 98 10.31 17.36 7.43
N ASN A 99 9.04 17.58 7.79
CA ASN A 99 8.39 18.87 7.55
C ASN A 99 9.06 20.02 8.31
N LYS A 100 9.51 19.78 9.55
CA LYS A 100 10.22 20.77 10.37
C LYS A 100 11.53 21.19 9.73
N GLY A 101 12.36 20.25 9.31
CA GLY A 101 13.63 20.56 8.65
C GLY A 101 13.43 21.42 7.39
N ALA A 102 12.48 21.04 6.55
CA ALA A 102 12.13 21.80 5.34
C ALA A 102 11.59 23.20 5.64
N PHE A 103 10.71 23.32 6.64
CA PHE A 103 10.13 24.58 7.07
C PHE A 103 11.19 25.55 7.60
N GLU A 104 12.13 25.06 8.42
CA GLU A 104 13.23 25.87 8.96
C GLU A 104 14.22 26.32 7.88
N ALA A 105 14.38 25.54 6.81
CA ALA A 105 15.13 25.92 5.62
C ALA A 105 14.40 26.94 4.72
N GLY A 106 13.13 27.25 5.01
CA GLY A 106 12.30 28.11 4.16
C GLY A 106 11.84 27.45 2.85
N ALA A 107 11.91 26.13 2.76
CA ALA A 107 11.48 25.35 1.59
C ALA A 107 9.97 25.03 1.63
N GLU A 108 9.44 24.52 0.51
CA GLU A 108 8.08 23.98 0.51
C GLU A 108 8.03 22.69 1.35
N SER A 109 7.19 22.70 2.39
CA SER A 109 6.99 21.60 3.32
C SER A 109 5.55 21.11 3.20
N VAL A 110 5.37 19.92 2.65
CA VAL A 110 4.09 19.39 2.22
C VAL A 110 3.63 18.25 3.13
N GLY A 111 2.40 18.33 3.62
CA GLY A 111 1.74 17.24 4.35
C GLY A 111 0.55 16.68 3.59
N LEU A 112 0.62 15.41 3.20
CA LEU A 112 -0.52 14.66 2.64
C LEU A 112 -1.20 13.89 3.77
N ASN A 113 -2.28 14.42 4.36
CA ASN A 113 -2.90 13.88 5.57
C ASN A 113 -4.07 12.93 5.25
N ILE A 114 -4.51 12.13 6.23
CA ILE A 114 -5.67 11.21 6.11
C ILE A 114 -6.73 11.55 7.16
N GLN A 115 -8.00 11.46 6.76
CA GLN A 115 -9.13 11.55 7.67
C GLN A 115 -9.35 10.22 8.38
N LEU A 116 -9.09 10.21 9.69
CA LEU A 116 -9.32 9.08 10.57
C LEU A 116 -10.49 9.37 11.53
N PRO A 117 -11.14 8.32 12.08
CA PRO A 117 -12.16 8.50 13.12
C PRO A 117 -11.63 9.15 14.41
N PHE A 118 -10.31 9.18 14.59
CA PHE A 118 -9.58 9.86 15.66
C PHE A 118 -8.73 10.99 15.08
N GLU A 119 -8.50 12.06 15.86
CA GLU A 119 -7.79 13.26 15.40
C GLU A 119 -6.35 12.95 14.96
N GLN A 120 -6.11 12.87 13.64
CA GLN A 120 -4.77 13.03 13.10
C GLN A 120 -4.52 14.52 12.86
N ILE A 121 -3.88 15.16 13.84
CA ILE A 121 -3.54 16.57 13.79
C ILE A 121 -2.40 16.75 12.79
N LEU A 122 -2.64 17.60 11.79
CA LEU A 122 -1.60 18.05 10.86
C LEU A 122 -0.48 18.73 11.67
N ASN A 123 0.76 18.31 11.46
CA ASN A 123 1.88 18.90 12.19
C ASN A 123 2.07 20.40 11.83
N PRO A 124 2.59 21.22 12.75
CA PRO A 124 2.65 22.68 12.55
C PRO A 124 3.71 23.12 11.53
N HIS A 125 4.49 22.21 10.96
CA HIS A 125 5.60 22.54 10.08
C HIS A 125 5.28 22.41 8.59
N THR A 126 4.01 22.18 8.24
CA THR A 126 3.57 22.14 6.83
C THR A 126 3.26 23.54 6.31
N THR A 127 3.81 23.91 5.16
CA THR A 127 3.46 25.15 4.43
C THR A 127 2.32 24.94 3.44
N LYS A 128 2.17 23.71 2.92
CA LYS A 128 1.05 23.26 2.10
C LYS A 128 0.54 21.91 2.59
N SER A 129 -0.75 21.65 2.46
CA SER A 129 -1.32 20.35 2.80
C SER A 129 -2.59 20.05 2.01
N THR A 130 -2.87 18.78 1.81
CA THR A 130 -4.18 18.28 1.39
C THR A 130 -4.53 17.04 2.21
N SER A 131 -5.83 16.73 2.30
CA SER A 131 -6.34 15.63 3.11
C SER A 131 -7.18 14.68 2.27
N PHE A 132 -7.10 13.39 2.59
CA PHE A 132 -7.82 12.32 1.89
C PHE A 132 -8.75 11.58 2.86
N ASN A 133 -9.80 10.96 2.36
CA ASN A 133 -10.68 10.06 3.12
C ASN A 133 -10.18 8.61 3.03
N TYR A 134 -9.61 8.24 1.89
CA TYR A 134 -9.14 6.89 1.63
C TYR A 134 -7.62 6.79 1.72
N PHE A 135 -7.13 5.75 2.40
CA PHE A 135 -5.68 5.49 2.49
C PHE A 135 -5.06 5.27 1.13
N PHE A 136 -5.75 4.58 0.23
CA PHE A 136 -5.18 4.24 -1.08
C PHE A 136 -5.00 5.48 -1.99
N THR A 137 -5.94 6.43 -2.00
CA THR A 137 -5.80 7.66 -2.80
C THR A 137 -4.64 8.50 -2.26
N ARG A 138 -4.57 8.68 -0.94
CA ARG A 138 -3.43 9.33 -0.27
C ARG A 138 -2.11 8.68 -0.60
N LYS A 139 -2.06 7.35 -0.54
CA LYS A 139 -0.86 6.57 -0.80
C LYS A 139 -0.38 6.74 -2.24
N VAL A 140 -1.30 6.77 -3.21
CA VAL A 140 -0.96 7.09 -4.61
C VAL A 140 -0.37 8.49 -4.76
N MET A 141 -0.82 9.46 -3.95
CA MET A 141 -0.24 10.81 -3.96
C MET A 141 1.13 10.86 -3.27
N LEU A 142 1.33 10.10 -2.19
CA LEU A 142 2.63 9.97 -1.51
C LEU A 142 3.68 9.28 -2.40
N THR A 143 3.25 8.31 -3.21
CA THR A 143 4.11 7.57 -4.15
C THR A 143 4.12 8.18 -5.56
N SER A 144 3.47 9.34 -5.76
CA SER A 144 3.51 10.07 -7.04
C SER A 144 4.93 10.56 -7.37
N PRO A 145 5.26 10.86 -8.64
CA PRO A 145 6.65 11.00 -9.07
C PRO A 145 7.45 11.99 -8.21
N ALA A 146 8.30 11.45 -7.34
CA ALA A 146 9.29 12.18 -6.59
C ALA A 146 10.66 11.99 -7.25
N ARG A 147 11.60 12.90 -6.98
CA ARG A 147 13.00 12.74 -7.42
C ARG A 147 13.75 11.70 -6.61
N ALA A 148 13.29 11.41 -5.40
CA ALA A 148 13.81 10.36 -4.53
C ALA A 148 12.79 10.01 -3.44
N PHE A 149 12.95 8.81 -2.88
CA PHE A 149 12.23 8.37 -1.69
C PHE A 149 13.21 8.08 -0.56
N VAL A 150 12.94 8.64 0.62
CA VAL A 150 13.74 8.41 1.82
C VAL A 150 12.86 7.76 2.88
N TYR A 151 13.25 6.57 3.35
CA TYR A 151 12.53 5.82 4.37
C TYR A 151 13.34 5.73 5.65
N PHE A 152 12.73 6.18 6.75
CA PHE A 152 13.20 5.99 8.10
C PHE A 152 12.48 4.79 8.75
N PRO A 153 12.97 4.30 9.91
CA PRO A 153 12.31 3.22 10.64
C PRO A 153 10.83 3.50 10.90
N GLY A 154 10.01 2.46 10.75
CA GLY A 154 8.57 2.59 10.54
C GLY A 154 7.78 1.36 10.95
N GLY A 155 6.45 1.45 10.88
CA GLY A 155 5.55 0.33 11.16
C GLY A 155 5.12 -0.39 9.88
N PHE A 156 3.98 -1.10 9.94
CA PHE A 156 3.38 -1.75 8.77
C PHE A 156 3.06 -0.77 7.64
N GLY A 157 2.57 0.44 7.95
CA GLY A 157 2.29 1.45 6.93
C GLY A 157 3.54 1.89 6.14
N THR A 158 4.67 2.07 6.83
CA THR A 158 5.95 2.39 6.17
C THR A 158 6.44 1.23 5.29
N MET A 159 6.20 -0.02 5.72
CA MET A 159 6.53 -1.20 4.91
C MET A 159 5.64 -1.32 3.67
N ASP A 160 4.33 -1.05 3.80
CA ASP A 160 3.39 -0.97 2.67
C ASP A 160 3.89 0.07 1.64
N GLU A 161 4.17 1.29 2.09
CA GLU A 161 4.66 2.38 1.23
C GLU A 161 6.03 2.07 0.60
N PHE A 162 6.94 1.41 1.33
CA PHE A 162 8.25 1.01 0.81
C PHE A 162 8.12 -0.06 -0.28
N PHE A 163 7.41 -1.15 0.02
CA PHE A 163 7.25 -2.23 -0.95
C PHE A 163 6.41 -1.81 -2.15
N GLU A 164 5.49 -0.85 -2.01
CA GLU A 164 4.78 -0.26 -3.15
C GLU A 164 5.75 0.41 -4.13
N VAL A 165 6.58 1.33 -3.65
CA VAL A 165 7.50 2.09 -4.51
C VAL A 165 8.48 1.14 -5.20
N VAL A 166 9.06 0.20 -4.46
CA VAL A 166 9.99 -0.78 -5.04
C VAL A 166 9.28 -1.65 -6.09
N ASP A 167 8.10 -2.18 -5.79
CA ASP A 167 7.34 -3.00 -6.74
C ASP A 167 6.95 -2.21 -8.01
N LEU A 168 6.54 -0.95 -7.87
CA LEU A 168 6.21 -0.07 -9.00
C LEU A 168 7.42 0.23 -9.88
N CYS A 169 8.60 0.49 -9.29
CA CYS A 169 9.85 0.66 -10.03
C CYS A 169 10.23 -0.61 -10.80
N GLU A 170 10.07 -1.78 -10.17
CA GLU A 170 10.43 -3.07 -10.78
C GLU A 170 9.45 -3.56 -11.85
N LEU A 171 8.18 -3.17 -11.74
CA LEU A 171 7.18 -3.37 -12.78
C LEU A 171 7.32 -2.38 -13.96
N GLY A 172 8.22 -1.39 -13.86
CA GLY A 172 8.36 -0.32 -14.85
C GLY A 172 7.15 0.64 -14.88
N MET A 173 6.34 0.64 -13.82
CA MET A 173 5.17 1.51 -13.67
C MET A 173 5.53 2.85 -13.04
N MET A 174 6.68 2.92 -12.36
CA MET A 174 7.31 4.13 -11.85
C MET A 174 8.73 4.26 -12.39
N GLN A 175 9.19 5.49 -12.61
CA GLN A 175 10.59 5.75 -12.96
C GLN A 175 11.48 5.28 -11.81
N ARG A 176 12.62 4.66 -12.15
CA ARG A 176 13.64 4.36 -11.15
C ARG A 176 14.26 5.66 -10.65
N VAL A 177 14.10 5.90 -9.36
CA VAL A 177 14.65 7.03 -8.63
C VAL A 177 15.42 6.51 -7.41
N PRO A 178 16.33 7.30 -6.82
CA PRO A 178 17.03 6.90 -5.61
C PRO A 178 16.04 6.54 -4.49
N ILE A 179 16.21 5.34 -3.93
CA ILE A 179 15.51 4.86 -2.73
C ILE A 179 16.56 4.73 -1.63
N ILE A 180 16.41 5.53 -0.58
CA ILE A 180 17.35 5.61 0.53
C ILE A 180 16.67 5.13 1.81
N LEU A 181 17.30 4.16 2.47
CA LEU A 181 16.91 3.62 3.76
C LEU A 181 17.85 4.17 4.83
N VAL A 182 17.33 4.94 5.78
CA VAL A 182 18.11 5.49 6.89
C VAL A 182 17.99 4.59 8.12
N GLY A 183 19.12 4.23 8.73
CA GLY A 183 19.24 3.34 9.88
C GLY A 183 19.58 1.91 9.49
N LYS A 184 20.87 1.62 9.26
CA LYS A 184 21.33 0.29 8.79
C LYS A 184 20.90 -0.83 9.75
N ALA A 185 20.97 -0.60 11.06
CA ALA A 185 20.57 -1.58 12.06
C ALA A 185 19.11 -2.03 11.90
N TYR A 186 18.21 -1.10 11.58
CA TYR A 186 16.80 -1.39 11.36
C TYR A 186 16.54 -2.13 10.04
N TRP A 187 17.17 -1.69 8.94
CA TRP A 187 16.86 -2.24 7.61
C TRP A 187 17.62 -3.52 7.26
N GLN A 188 18.77 -3.78 7.89
CA GLN A 188 19.61 -4.93 7.53
C GLN A 188 18.92 -6.29 7.71
N PRO A 189 18.13 -6.56 8.77
CA PRO A 189 17.36 -7.80 8.88
C PRO A 189 16.40 -8.02 7.71
N LEU A 190 15.68 -6.97 7.28
CA LEU A 190 14.79 -7.02 6.12
C LEU A 190 15.57 -7.34 4.84
N LEU A 191 16.68 -6.66 4.59
CA LEU A 191 17.50 -6.91 3.40
C LEU A 191 18.11 -8.31 3.42
N ASN A 192 18.45 -8.84 4.60
CA ASN A 192 18.89 -10.22 4.76
C ASN A 192 17.79 -11.21 4.42
N PHE A 193 16.54 -10.96 4.84
CA PHE A 193 15.39 -11.75 4.46
C PHE A 193 15.18 -11.74 2.93
N LEU A 194 15.24 -10.57 2.29
CA LEU A 194 15.11 -10.47 0.83
C LEU A 194 16.21 -11.29 0.11
N ARG A 195 17.46 -11.16 0.55
CA ARG A 195 18.59 -11.90 -0.05
C ARG A 195 18.53 -13.41 0.20
N LYS A 196 18.16 -13.84 1.41
CA LYS A 196 18.18 -15.26 1.78
C LYS A 196 16.93 -16.00 1.34
N SER A 197 15.75 -15.42 1.57
CA SER A 197 14.47 -16.08 1.33
C SER A 197 13.94 -15.73 -0.06
N CYS A 198 13.77 -14.44 -0.39
CA CYS A 198 13.13 -14.03 -1.65
C CYS A 198 13.97 -14.35 -2.89
N CYS A 199 15.30 -14.16 -2.83
CA CYS A 199 16.19 -14.55 -3.94
C CYS A 199 16.30 -16.06 -4.12
N ALA A 200 16.24 -16.85 -3.03
CA ALA A 200 16.32 -18.32 -3.12
C ALA A 200 15.17 -18.93 -3.93
N ILE A 201 13.98 -18.31 -3.87
CA ILE A 201 12.81 -18.70 -4.67
C ILE A 201 12.70 -17.91 -6.00
N GLY A 202 13.74 -17.13 -6.34
CA GLY A 202 13.80 -16.32 -7.56
C GLY A 202 12.77 -15.20 -7.65
N SER A 203 12.14 -14.80 -6.54
CA SER A 203 11.08 -13.76 -6.51
C SER A 203 11.61 -12.33 -6.50
N VAL A 204 12.87 -12.16 -6.08
CA VAL A 204 13.63 -10.91 -6.07
C VAL A 204 15.05 -11.23 -6.58
N THR A 205 15.72 -10.27 -7.21
CA THR A 205 17.13 -10.43 -7.64
C THR A 205 18.07 -9.58 -6.78
N GLU A 206 19.34 -9.97 -6.71
CA GLU A 206 20.36 -9.20 -5.97
C GLU A 206 20.53 -7.78 -6.56
N ASP A 207 20.36 -7.61 -7.87
CA ASP A 207 20.42 -6.29 -8.51
C ASP A 207 19.33 -5.34 -8.00
N GLN A 208 18.12 -5.84 -7.81
CA GLN A 208 17.01 -5.06 -7.25
C GLN A 208 17.28 -4.64 -5.81
N ILE A 209 17.94 -5.51 -5.03
CA ILE A 209 18.33 -5.19 -3.66
C ILE A 209 19.48 -4.18 -3.65
N ARG A 210 20.45 -4.31 -4.57
CA ARG A 210 21.59 -3.38 -4.70
C ARG A 210 21.18 -1.97 -5.11
N SER A 211 20.05 -1.79 -5.81
CA SER A 211 19.55 -0.46 -6.15
C SER A 211 18.98 0.32 -4.96
N ILE A 212 18.81 -0.34 -3.80
CA ILE A 212 18.35 0.31 -2.57
C ILE A 212 19.57 0.72 -1.75
N HIS A 213 19.70 2.01 -1.46
CA HIS A 213 20.81 2.56 -0.70
C HIS A 213 20.49 2.53 0.80
N VAL A 214 21.45 2.15 1.64
CA VAL A 214 21.27 2.13 3.10
C VAL A 214 22.37 2.93 3.77
N VAL A 215 21.97 3.87 4.63
CA VAL A 215 22.84 4.87 5.26
C VAL A 215 22.48 5.04 6.73
N ASP A 216 23.36 5.63 7.53
CA ASP A 216 23.08 5.89 8.96
C ASP A 216 22.90 7.38 9.27
N THR A 217 23.40 8.28 8.42
CA THR A 217 23.42 9.72 8.73
C THR A 217 22.71 10.56 7.67
N ALA A 218 22.26 11.74 8.09
CA ALA A 218 21.69 12.74 7.19
C ALA A 218 22.69 13.13 6.09
N LYS A 219 23.98 13.23 6.43
CA LYS A 219 25.03 13.56 5.46
C LYS A 219 25.21 12.49 4.40
N GLU A 220 25.29 11.22 4.79
CA GLU A 220 25.37 10.10 3.84
C GLU A 220 24.15 10.06 2.90
N ALA A 221 22.94 10.27 3.44
CA ALA A 221 21.72 10.35 2.64
C ALA A 221 21.76 11.54 1.66
N TYR A 222 22.17 12.71 2.14
CA TYR A 222 22.28 13.93 1.33
C TYR A 222 23.31 13.77 0.20
N ASP A 223 24.47 13.17 0.44
CA ASP A 223 25.52 12.98 -0.56
C ASP A 223 25.05 12.11 -1.74
N LEU A 224 24.12 11.18 -1.49
CA LEU A 224 23.46 10.40 -2.54
C LEU A 224 22.42 11.20 -3.33
N LEU A 225 21.96 12.35 -2.82
CA LEU A 225 20.89 13.15 -3.41
C LEU A 225 21.36 14.51 -3.95
N GLU A 226 22.56 14.98 -3.60
CA GLU A 226 23.00 16.36 -3.89
C GLU A 226 23.02 16.71 -5.38
N HIS A 227 23.28 15.72 -6.25
CA HIS A 227 23.32 15.89 -7.70
C HIS A 227 21.92 16.08 -8.32
N LEU A 228 20.85 15.80 -7.56
CA LEU A 228 19.48 15.92 -8.05
C LEU A 228 19.07 17.38 -8.34
N THR A 229 19.84 18.39 -7.94
CA THR A 229 19.56 19.79 -8.32
C THR A 229 20.02 20.14 -9.74
N ASP A 230 21.00 19.39 -10.26
CA ASP A 230 21.71 19.74 -11.50
C ASP A 230 21.10 19.07 -12.74
N GLU A 231 20.40 17.96 -12.54
CA GLU A 231 19.70 17.27 -13.61
C GLU A 231 18.33 17.91 -13.86
N ALA A 232 18.16 18.52 -15.03
CA ALA A 232 16.84 18.90 -15.53
C ALA A 232 15.91 17.69 -15.39
N HIS A 233 14.92 17.78 -14.49
CA HIS A 233 13.89 16.75 -14.39
C HIS A 233 13.34 16.57 -15.79
N ASN A 234 13.53 15.39 -16.36
CA ASN A 234 12.95 15.03 -17.64
C ASN A 234 11.78 14.08 -17.33
N PRO A 235 10.58 14.60 -17.01
CA PRO A 235 9.41 13.78 -16.70
C PRO A 235 8.93 12.89 -17.86
N LYS A 236 9.70 12.82 -18.97
CA LYS A 236 9.41 12.15 -20.23
C LYS A 236 9.35 10.62 -20.18
N THR A 237 9.55 9.96 -19.04
CA THR A 237 9.72 8.49 -19.03
C THR A 237 8.79 7.69 -18.13
N THR A 238 7.80 8.30 -17.49
CA THR A 238 6.78 7.54 -16.75
C THR A 238 5.51 7.43 -17.59
N LEU A 239 5.18 6.20 -18.00
CA LEU A 239 3.90 5.83 -18.64
C LEU A 239 2.67 6.29 -17.81
N HIS A 240 2.89 6.57 -16.52
CA HIS A 240 1.90 7.02 -15.55
C HIS A 240 2.15 8.42 -14.97
N SER A 241 3.09 9.20 -15.49
CA SER A 241 3.20 10.60 -15.05
C SER A 241 1.92 11.34 -15.43
N PHE A 242 1.16 11.78 -14.43
CA PHE A 242 0.00 12.65 -14.63
C PHE A 242 0.40 14.03 -15.16
N SER A 243 1.71 14.35 -15.19
CA SER A 243 2.20 15.69 -15.54
C SER A 243 2.47 15.91 -17.03
N GLN A 244 2.48 14.89 -17.89
CA GLN A 244 2.89 15.06 -19.30
C GLN A 244 1.87 14.73 -20.38
N ASP A 245 0.86 13.90 -20.12
CA ASP A 245 -0.18 13.68 -21.13
C ASP A 245 -1.28 14.71 -20.90
N GLY A 246 -1.62 15.51 -21.92
CA GLY A 246 -2.80 16.38 -21.94
C GLY A 246 -4.13 15.61 -21.91
N ASN A 247 -4.18 14.53 -21.12
CA ASN A 247 -5.23 13.53 -21.07
C ASN A 247 -5.44 13.03 -19.62
N ILE A 248 -5.25 13.91 -18.63
CA ILE A 248 -5.68 13.70 -17.24
C ILE A 248 -7.14 13.23 -17.23
N GLU A 249 -7.97 13.86 -18.07
CA GLU A 249 -9.36 13.47 -18.30
C GLU A 249 -9.49 11.98 -18.67
N TRP A 250 -8.77 11.48 -19.69
CA TRP A 250 -8.81 10.06 -20.04
C TRP A 250 -8.28 9.14 -18.94
N LYS A 251 -7.21 9.52 -18.20
CA LYS A 251 -6.70 8.70 -17.09
C LYS A 251 -7.76 8.59 -15.99
N VAL A 252 -8.39 9.71 -15.64
CA VAL A 252 -9.52 9.78 -14.70
C VAL A 252 -10.68 8.90 -15.18
N PHE A 253 -11.10 9.00 -16.45
CA PHE A 253 -12.15 8.15 -17.02
C PHE A 253 -11.77 6.66 -16.98
N ARG A 254 -10.51 6.31 -17.27
CA ARG A 254 -10.06 4.91 -17.28
C ARG A 254 -9.96 4.35 -15.86
N ILE A 255 -9.50 5.13 -14.89
CA ILE A 255 -9.54 4.77 -13.46
C ILE A 255 -10.98 4.53 -13.03
N MET A 256 -11.89 5.45 -13.33
CA MET A 256 -13.31 5.32 -13.00
C MET A 256 -13.88 4.02 -13.58
N ALA A 257 -13.62 3.74 -14.85
CA ALA A 257 -14.12 2.54 -15.49
C ALA A 257 -13.51 1.25 -14.90
N GLU A 258 -12.22 1.23 -14.55
CA GLU A 258 -11.61 0.09 -13.83
C GLU A 258 -12.19 -0.10 -12.41
N LEU A 259 -12.52 0.99 -11.71
CA LEU A 259 -13.17 0.92 -10.41
C LEU A 259 -14.60 0.37 -10.54
N VAL A 260 -15.37 0.83 -11.52
CA VAL A 260 -16.72 0.31 -11.79
C VAL A 260 -16.67 -1.18 -12.11
N GLU A 261 -15.84 -1.58 -13.07
CA GLU A 261 -15.65 -2.99 -13.45
C GLU A 261 -15.19 -3.83 -12.24
N GLY A 262 -14.29 -3.29 -11.43
CA GLY A 262 -13.79 -3.92 -10.21
C GLY A 262 -14.85 -4.12 -9.13
N PHE A 263 -15.65 -3.10 -8.84
CA PHE A 263 -16.73 -3.22 -7.86
C PHE A 263 -17.84 -4.15 -8.34
N GLU A 264 -18.19 -4.11 -9.63
CA GLU A 264 -19.14 -5.06 -10.23
C GLU A 264 -18.61 -6.50 -10.15
N PHE A 265 -17.32 -6.70 -10.39
CA PHE A 265 -16.66 -7.99 -10.20
C PHE A 265 -16.84 -8.49 -8.77
N LEU A 266 -16.55 -7.66 -7.76
CA LEU A 266 -16.65 -8.02 -6.34
C LEU A 266 -18.08 -8.35 -5.88
N VAL A 267 -19.11 -7.75 -6.47
CA VAL A 267 -20.51 -8.10 -6.16
C VAL A 267 -20.82 -9.56 -6.48
N ASN A 268 -20.17 -10.11 -7.49
CA ASN A 268 -20.36 -11.49 -7.94
C ASN A 268 -19.46 -12.48 -7.19
N VAL A 269 -18.43 -12.01 -6.51
CA VAL A 269 -17.54 -12.82 -5.68
C VAL A 269 -18.21 -13.04 -4.32
N LYS A 270 -18.50 -14.29 -3.97
CA LYS A 270 -19.10 -14.66 -2.68
C LYS A 270 -18.14 -15.56 -1.91
N GLU A 271 -17.98 -15.27 -0.63
CA GLU A 271 -17.22 -16.10 0.32
C GLU A 271 -15.86 -16.50 -0.28
N ASP A 272 -15.01 -15.53 -0.58
CA ASP A 272 -13.71 -15.79 -1.20
C ASP A 272 -12.57 -15.87 -0.18
N ILE A 273 -11.51 -16.58 -0.58
CA ILE A 273 -10.19 -16.55 0.05
C ILE A 273 -9.19 -16.04 -0.98
N THR A 274 -8.47 -14.99 -0.61
CA THR A 274 -7.41 -14.42 -1.45
C THR A 274 -6.09 -15.15 -1.21
N VAL A 275 -5.50 -15.71 -2.27
CA VAL A 275 -4.21 -16.41 -2.21
C VAL A 275 -3.17 -15.71 -3.09
N LEU A 276 -2.04 -15.35 -2.48
CA LEU A 276 -0.98 -14.56 -3.11
C LEU A 276 0.38 -15.23 -2.92
N GLY A 277 1.25 -15.10 -3.91
CA GLY A 277 2.60 -15.67 -3.89
C GLY A 277 3.35 -15.37 -5.18
N THR A 278 4.61 -15.82 -5.29
CA THR A 278 5.41 -15.54 -6.48
C THR A 278 4.93 -16.30 -7.73
N LYS A 279 5.10 -15.66 -8.89
CA LYS A 279 4.91 -16.28 -10.20
C LYS A 279 6.07 -17.22 -10.60
N ASN A 280 7.21 -17.15 -9.90
CA ASN A 280 8.47 -17.80 -10.27
C ASN A 280 8.62 -19.23 -9.67
N ILE A 281 7.52 -19.88 -9.28
CA ILE A 281 7.54 -21.24 -8.76
C ILE A 281 7.37 -22.27 -9.91
N PRO A 282 8.27 -23.26 -10.05
CA PRO A 282 8.13 -24.36 -11.01
C PRO A 282 6.92 -25.27 -10.70
N LYS A 283 6.28 -25.81 -11.74
CA LYS A 283 5.07 -26.65 -11.61
C LYS A 283 5.29 -27.98 -10.89
N ASP A 284 6.51 -28.49 -10.90
CA ASP A 284 6.91 -29.74 -10.25
C ASP A 284 7.33 -29.55 -8.78
N SER A 285 7.48 -28.30 -8.33
CA SER A 285 7.85 -27.98 -6.95
C SER A 285 6.79 -28.38 -5.93
N GLN A 286 7.21 -28.54 -4.68
CA GLN A 286 6.29 -28.80 -3.57
C GLN A 286 5.32 -27.63 -3.36
N TYR A 287 5.80 -26.39 -3.46
CA TYR A 287 4.95 -25.20 -3.36
C TYR A 287 3.79 -25.18 -4.36
N TYR A 288 4.03 -25.62 -5.61
CA TYR A 288 2.96 -25.68 -6.60
C TYR A 288 1.93 -26.75 -6.21
N LYS A 289 2.36 -27.92 -5.74
CA LYS A 289 1.47 -29.00 -5.30
C LYS A 289 0.64 -28.59 -4.09
N ASP A 290 1.26 -27.96 -3.10
CA ASP A 290 0.57 -27.48 -1.89
C ASP A 290 -0.46 -26.40 -2.25
N ALA A 291 -0.11 -25.47 -3.13
CA ALA A 291 -1.02 -24.44 -3.62
C ALA A 291 -2.21 -25.05 -4.40
N GLU A 292 -1.97 -26.06 -5.24
CA GLU A 292 -3.02 -26.82 -5.92
C GLU A 292 -3.95 -27.55 -4.93
N GLU A 293 -3.40 -28.19 -3.89
CA GLU A 293 -4.20 -28.85 -2.85
C GLU A 293 -5.07 -27.84 -2.09
N ILE A 294 -4.52 -26.66 -1.74
CA ILE A 294 -5.29 -25.60 -1.09
C ILE A 294 -6.43 -25.14 -1.99
N GLY A 295 -6.15 -24.84 -3.26
CA GLY A 295 -7.17 -24.39 -4.21
C GLY A 295 -8.33 -25.40 -4.30
N LYS A 296 -8.00 -26.69 -4.43
CA LYS A 296 -8.97 -27.78 -4.44
C LYS A 296 -9.82 -27.79 -3.17
N HIS A 297 -9.17 -27.72 -2.02
CA HIS A 297 -9.88 -27.78 -0.74
C HIS A 297 -10.79 -26.57 -0.49
N LEU A 298 -10.33 -25.37 -0.84
CA LEU A 298 -11.13 -24.15 -0.71
C LEU A 298 -12.42 -24.27 -1.53
N ALA A 299 -12.30 -24.73 -2.78
CA ALA A 299 -13.44 -25.01 -3.65
C ALA A 299 -14.39 -26.08 -3.07
N GLU A 300 -13.86 -27.21 -2.59
CA GLU A 300 -14.65 -28.27 -1.93
C GLU A 300 -15.37 -27.78 -0.67
N SER A 301 -14.82 -26.76 0.00
CA SER A 301 -15.40 -26.12 1.18
C SER A 301 -16.38 -24.99 0.84
N GLY A 302 -16.64 -24.76 -0.44
CA GLY A 302 -17.58 -23.75 -0.93
C GLY A 302 -17.02 -22.33 -1.01
N PHE A 303 -15.71 -22.15 -0.79
CA PHE A 303 -15.07 -20.85 -0.99
C PHE A 303 -14.71 -20.62 -2.45
N SER A 304 -14.85 -19.38 -2.89
CA SER A 304 -14.23 -18.92 -4.13
C SER A 304 -12.74 -18.64 -3.90
N VAL A 305 -11.89 -18.82 -4.91
CA VAL A 305 -10.47 -18.43 -4.81
C VAL A 305 -10.19 -17.19 -5.63
N VAL A 306 -9.51 -16.20 -5.03
CA VAL A 306 -9.05 -14.98 -5.71
C VAL A 306 -7.52 -14.97 -5.73
N THR A 307 -6.92 -14.78 -6.90
CA THR A 307 -5.46 -14.76 -7.07
C THR A 307 -5.00 -13.59 -7.96
N GLY A 308 -3.69 -13.46 -8.18
CA GLY A 308 -3.13 -12.53 -9.16
C GLY A 308 -3.36 -12.92 -10.63
N GLY A 309 -3.97 -14.09 -10.91
CA GLY A 309 -4.41 -14.51 -12.25
C GLY A 309 -3.32 -14.93 -13.25
N LYS A 310 -2.04 -14.93 -12.84
CA LYS A 310 -0.90 -15.32 -13.70
C LYS A 310 -0.40 -16.74 -13.34
N ASN A 311 0.81 -17.08 -13.79
CA ASN A 311 1.48 -18.36 -13.55
C ASN A 311 2.00 -18.49 -12.10
N GLY A 312 2.56 -19.66 -11.77
CA GLY A 312 3.17 -19.95 -10.47
C GLY A 312 2.13 -20.28 -9.41
N ILE A 313 2.23 -19.67 -8.22
CA ILE A 313 1.28 -19.94 -7.12
C ILE A 313 -0.17 -19.66 -7.53
N ALA A 314 -0.41 -18.53 -8.23
CA ALA A 314 -1.75 -18.19 -8.68
C ALA A 314 -2.35 -19.29 -9.57
N GLU A 315 -1.61 -19.73 -10.60
CA GLU A 315 -2.02 -20.83 -11.48
C GLU A 315 -2.29 -22.12 -10.72
N ALA A 316 -1.43 -22.50 -9.76
CA ALA A 316 -1.62 -23.71 -8.97
C ALA A 316 -2.93 -23.69 -8.17
N VAL A 317 -3.18 -22.61 -7.42
CA VAL A 317 -4.42 -22.45 -6.65
C VAL A 317 -5.63 -22.43 -7.58
N ASN A 318 -5.55 -21.68 -8.68
CA ASN A 318 -6.63 -21.61 -9.65
C ASN A 318 -6.93 -22.97 -10.27
N LYS A 319 -5.90 -23.75 -10.60
CA LYS A 319 -6.03 -25.12 -11.12
C LYS A 319 -6.75 -26.02 -10.13
N GLY A 320 -6.30 -26.06 -8.87
CA GLY A 320 -6.92 -26.88 -7.84
C GLY A 320 -8.40 -26.56 -7.66
N ALA A 321 -8.74 -25.27 -7.57
CA ALA A 321 -10.12 -24.83 -7.43
C ALA A 321 -10.97 -25.16 -8.67
N TYR A 322 -10.44 -24.91 -9.87
CA TYR A 322 -11.13 -25.17 -11.13
C TYR A 322 -11.42 -26.66 -11.34
N GLU A 323 -10.44 -27.53 -11.09
CA GLU A 323 -10.59 -28.98 -11.23
C GLU A 323 -11.56 -29.58 -10.18
N ALA A 324 -11.74 -28.91 -9.04
CA ALA A 324 -12.76 -29.22 -8.05
C ALA A 324 -14.17 -28.67 -8.42
N GLY A 325 -14.30 -27.92 -9.51
CA GLY A 325 -15.54 -27.28 -9.94
C GLY A 325 -15.88 -26.00 -9.17
N GLY A 326 -14.93 -25.42 -8.45
CA GLY A 326 -15.09 -24.16 -7.70
C GLY A 326 -14.88 -22.91 -8.54
N ALA A 327 -15.32 -21.77 -8.01
CA ALA A 327 -15.07 -20.46 -8.63
C ALA A 327 -13.61 -20.05 -8.46
N SER A 328 -12.97 -19.66 -9.57
CA SER A 328 -11.54 -19.37 -9.65
C SER A 328 -11.31 -18.03 -10.35
N TYR A 329 -10.96 -17.03 -9.57
CA TYR A 329 -10.90 -15.63 -9.96
C TYR A 329 -9.46 -15.14 -10.08
N GLY A 330 -9.16 -14.35 -11.13
CA GLY A 330 -7.84 -13.77 -11.36
C GLY A 330 -7.88 -12.26 -11.53
N LEU A 331 -7.18 -11.53 -10.66
CA LEU A 331 -7.04 -10.08 -10.70
C LEU A 331 -5.61 -9.72 -11.15
N GLY A 332 -5.45 -9.51 -12.46
CA GLY A 332 -4.16 -9.33 -13.11
C GLY A 332 -3.85 -7.89 -13.54
N MET A 333 -2.65 -7.68 -14.06
CA MET A 333 -2.21 -6.40 -14.63
C MET A 333 -2.06 -6.50 -16.16
N ASP A 334 -2.59 -5.51 -16.89
CA ASP A 334 -2.31 -5.22 -18.30
C ASP A 334 -1.12 -4.25 -18.37
N VAL A 335 0.10 -4.79 -18.49
CA VAL A 335 1.34 -4.01 -18.57
C VAL A 335 1.86 -4.07 -20.00
N GLY A 336 1.92 -2.93 -20.70
CA GLY A 336 2.46 -2.86 -22.05
C GLY A 336 1.72 -3.72 -23.08
N GLY A 337 0.43 -4.04 -22.87
CA GLY A 337 -0.35 -4.94 -23.72
C GLY A 337 -0.19 -6.43 -23.40
N HIS A 338 0.64 -6.78 -22.41
CA HIS A 338 0.77 -8.16 -21.92
C HIS A 338 -0.41 -8.50 -21.00
N ARG A 339 -1.38 -9.22 -21.57
CA ARG A 339 -2.65 -9.61 -20.92
C ARG A 339 -2.70 -11.09 -20.52
N GLU A 340 -1.55 -11.72 -20.38
CA GLU A 340 -1.49 -13.14 -20.06
C GLU A 340 -2.13 -13.43 -18.70
N VAL A 341 -3.07 -14.37 -18.73
CA VAL A 341 -3.74 -14.97 -17.59
C VAL A 341 -3.64 -16.49 -17.70
N ASN A 342 -3.71 -17.19 -16.56
CA ASN A 342 -3.70 -18.65 -16.57
C ASN A 342 -5.04 -19.23 -17.06
N GLN A 343 -5.01 -20.47 -17.56
CA GLN A 343 -6.16 -21.12 -18.18
C GLN A 343 -7.22 -21.66 -17.19
N TYR A 344 -6.93 -21.62 -15.89
CA TYR A 344 -7.79 -22.20 -14.84
C TYR A 344 -8.66 -21.16 -14.14
N LEU A 345 -8.88 -20.02 -14.80
CA LEU A 345 -9.74 -18.95 -14.31
C LEU A 345 -11.15 -19.14 -14.86
N THR A 346 -12.15 -19.13 -13.99
CA THR A 346 -13.55 -19.04 -14.38
C THR A 346 -13.90 -17.62 -14.81
N GLN A 347 -13.26 -16.62 -14.18
CA GLN A 347 -13.40 -15.21 -14.55
C GLN A 347 -12.12 -14.45 -14.17
N SER A 348 -11.79 -13.41 -14.92
CA SER A 348 -10.63 -12.58 -14.66
C SER A 348 -10.91 -11.11 -14.94
N LEU A 349 -10.25 -10.24 -14.21
CA LEU A 349 -10.23 -8.80 -14.47
C LEU A 349 -8.78 -8.32 -14.56
N LEU A 350 -8.50 -7.50 -15.57
CA LEU A 350 -7.18 -6.94 -15.83
C LEU A 350 -7.21 -5.43 -15.64
N PHE A 351 -6.20 -4.91 -14.95
CA PHE A 351 -6.09 -3.50 -14.61
C PHE A 351 -4.86 -2.90 -15.25
N ARG A 352 -4.95 -1.64 -15.69
CA ARG A 352 -3.81 -0.85 -16.15
C ARG A 352 -3.16 -0.09 -15.01
N PHE A 353 -3.92 0.25 -13.98
CA PHE A 353 -3.41 0.97 -12.83
C PHE A 353 -3.17 0.00 -11.66
N PRO A 354 -1.94 -0.07 -11.12
CA PRO A 354 -1.65 -0.96 -9.99
C PRO A 354 -2.53 -0.68 -8.76
N PHE A 355 -2.86 0.59 -8.52
CA PHE A 355 -3.66 1.00 -7.36
C PHE A 355 -5.14 0.63 -7.49
N THR A 356 -5.73 0.62 -8.69
CA THR A 356 -7.11 0.15 -8.88
C THR A 356 -7.19 -1.34 -8.65
N ARG A 357 -6.27 -2.12 -9.26
CA ARG A 357 -6.15 -3.57 -9.03
C ARG A 357 -6.09 -3.89 -7.55
N LYS A 358 -5.17 -3.21 -6.86
CA LYS A 358 -4.90 -3.39 -5.46
C LYS A 358 -6.15 -3.22 -4.62
N LEU A 359 -6.88 -2.11 -4.79
CA LEU A 359 -8.13 -1.85 -4.08
C LEU A 359 -9.13 -3.00 -4.22
N ILE A 360 -9.18 -3.63 -5.40
CA ILE A 360 -10.08 -4.77 -5.67
C ILE A 360 -9.54 -6.07 -5.06
N VAL A 361 -8.22 -6.32 -5.13
CA VAL A 361 -7.57 -7.50 -4.51
C VAL A 361 -7.69 -7.48 -2.98
N THR A 362 -7.58 -6.31 -2.37
CA THR A 362 -7.67 -6.13 -0.91
C THR A 362 -9.10 -5.89 -0.43
N ALA A 363 -10.09 -6.00 -1.33
CA ALA A 363 -11.48 -5.95 -0.92
C ALA A 363 -11.77 -7.09 0.08
N PRO A 364 -12.80 -6.94 0.95
CA PRO A 364 -12.96 -7.81 2.11
C PRO A 364 -13.15 -9.29 1.75
N SER A 365 -12.04 -10.02 1.71
CA SER A 365 -11.98 -11.48 1.61
C SER A 365 -12.27 -12.11 2.98
N LYS A 366 -12.68 -13.38 3.03
CA LYS A 366 -12.89 -14.09 4.30
C LYS A 366 -11.57 -14.46 4.97
N GLY A 367 -10.47 -14.48 4.23
CA GLY A 367 -9.13 -14.68 4.74
C GLY A 367 -8.08 -14.52 3.64
N PHE A 368 -6.82 -14.37 4.04
CA PHE A 368 -5.70 -14.19 3.14
C PHE A 368 -4.66 -15.28 3.39
N VAL A 369 -4.17 -15.90 2.31
CA VAL A 369 -3.07 -16.86 2.36
C VAL A 369 -1.90 -16.32 1.52
N PHE A 370 -0.76 -16.13 2.17
CA PHE A 370 0.47 -15.65 1.55
C PHE A 370 1.49 -16.78 1.47
N PHE A 371 1.68 -17.28 0.26
CA PHE A 371 2.82 -18.13 -0.10
C PHE A 371 4.11 -17.31 -0.22
N PRO A 372 5.27 -17.97 -0.22
CA PRO A 372 6.54 -17.32 -0.48
C PRO A 372 6.53 -16.42 -1.72
N GLY A 373 7.09 -15.21 -1.58
CA GLY A 373 6.92 -14.14 -2.54
C GLY A 373 7.97 -13.03 -2.47
N GLY A 374 7.91 -12.12 -3.44
CA GLY A 374 8.80 -10.96 -3.56
C GLY A 374 8.09 -9.65 -3.21
N PHE A 375 8.55 -8.54 -3.80
CA PHE A 375 8.02 -7.19 -3.50
C PHE A 375 6.49 -7.10 -3.62
N GLY A 376 5.88 -7.52 -4.73
CA GLY A 376 4.42 -7.49 -4.87
C GLY A 376 3.64 -8.34 -3.86
N THR A 377 4.22 -9.43 -3.33
CA THR A 377 3.60 -10.22 -2.26
C THR A 377 3.72 -9.53 -0.91
N LEU A 378 4.91 -9.00 -0.61
CA LEU A 378 5.19 -8.27 0.64
C LEU A 378 4.36 -7.00 0.74
N HIS A 379 4.29 -6.25 -0.35
CA HIS A 379 3.45 -5.08 -0.50
C HIS A 379 1.99 -5.37 -0.12
N GLN A 380 1.39 -6.41 -0.70
CA GLN A 380 0.01 -6.80 -0.38
C GLN A 380 -0.15 -7.28 1.06
N LEU A 381 0.84 -7.99 1.62
CA LEU A 381 0.82 -8.41 3.02
C LEU A 381 0.79 -7.20 3.96
N PHE A 382 1.70 -6.25 3.80
CA PHE A 382 1.79 -5.09 4.67
C PHE A 382 0.61 -4.13 4.49
N GLU A 383 0.00 -4.08 3.32
CA GLU A 383 -1.27 -3.36 3.12
C GLU A 383 -2.40 -3.95 3.95
N VAL A 384 -2.64 -5.27 3.86
CA VAL A 384 -3.70 -5.92 4.64
C VAL A 384 -3.44 -5.76 6.15
N LEU A 385 -2.20 -5.93 6.60
CA LEU A 385 -1.82 -5.71 8.00
C LEU A 385 -2.10 -4.26 8.43
N THR A 386 -1.75 -3.28 7.62
CA THR A 386 -1.98 -1.86 7.89
C THR A 386 -3.48 -1.54 7.96
N LEU A 387 -4.29 -2.08 7.05
CA LEU A 387 -5.74 -1.86 7.03
C LEU A 387 -6.42 -2.45 8.27
N ILE A 388 -6.00 -3.64 8.72
CA ILE A 388 -6.52 -4.24 9.96
C ILE A 388 -6.05 -3.45 11.19
N GLN A 389 -4.75 -3.12 11.29
CA GLN A 389 -4.17 -2.33 12.38
C GLN A 389 -4.88 -0.97 12.55
N THR A 390 -5.20 -0.31 11.44
CA THR A 390 -5.87 1.00 11.43
C THR A 390 -7.39 0.91 11.53
N LYS A 391 -7.95 -0.30 11.69
CA LYS A 391 -9.39 -0.58 11.79
C LYS A 391 -10.19 -0.15 10.55
N LYS A 392 -9.54 -0.08 9.39
CA LYS A 392 -10.19 0.16 8.09
C LYS A 392 -10.60 -1.12 7.38
N MET A 393 -10.12 -2.27 7.87
CA MET A 393 -10.57 -3.60 7.52
C MET A 393 -10.93 -4.36 8.80
N THR A 394 -12.02 -5.11 8.77
CA THR A 394 -12.38 -6.04 9.85
C THR A 394 -11.31 -7.11 9.99
N LYS A 395 -11.04 -7.59 11.20
CA LYS A 395 -10.02 -8.62 11.43
C LYS A 395 -10.39 -9.87 10.62
N ARG A 396 -9.46 -10.34 9.80
CA ARG A 396 -9.55 -11.57 8.99
C ARG A 396 -8.35 -12.45 9.28
N PRO A 397 -8.46 -13.78 9.12
CA PRO A 397 -7.31 -14.66 9.17
C PRO A 397 -6.29 -14.27 8.09
N ILE A 398 -5.05 -14.01 8.51
CA ILE A 398 -3.89 -13.87 7.62
C ILE A 398 -2.98 -15.07 7.89
N ILE A 399 -2.69 -15.84 6.85
CA ILE A 399 -1.90 -17.05 6.96
C ILE A 399 -0.67 -16.92 6.08
N LEU A 400 0.51 -17.10 6.68
CA LEU A 400 1.79 -17.14 6.00
C LEU A 400 2.20 -18.61 5.84
N PHE A 401 2.22 -19.11 4.61
CA PHE A 401 2.55 -20.52 4.34
C PHE A 401 4.06 -20.71 4.18
N ASN A 402 4.58 -21.76 4.83
CA ASN A 402 5.99 -22.14 4.97
C ASN A 402 6.79 -21.27 5.97
N ARG A 403 7.06 -21.85 7.14
CA ARG A 403 7.81 -21.22 8.23
C ARG A 403 9.25 -20.92 7.85
N GLU A 404 9.92 -21.83 7.16
CA GLU A 404 11.31 -21.63 6.75
C GLU A 404 11.49 -20.32 5.97
N PHE A 405 10.56 -20.02 5.06
CA PHE A 405 10.56 -18.78 4.30
C PHE A 405 10.26 -17.56 5.18
N TRP A 406 9.17 -17.59 5.95
CA TRP A 406 8.63 -16.42 6.65
C TRP A 406 9.30 -16.11 8.00
N GLN A 407 10.01 -17.07 8.59
CA GLN A 407 10.62 -16.92 9.92
C GLN A 407 11.54 -15.68 10.04
N PRO A 408 12.43 -15.36 9.08
CA PRO A 408 13.28 -14.17 9.21
C PRO A 408 12.48 -12.85 9.15
N MET A 409 11.39 -12.81 8.38
CA MET A 409 10.49 -11.65 8.36
C MET A 409 9.72 -11.52 9.69
N HIS A 410 9.26 -12.65 10.23
CA HIS A 410 8.62 -12.70 11.55
C HIS A 410 9.57 -12.19 12.65
N GLU A 411 10.83 -12.62 12.63
CA GLU A 411 11.86 -12.16 13.56
C GLU A 411 12.14 -10.66 13.42
N PHE A 412 12.19 -10.14 12.20
CA PHE A 412 12.30 -8.70 11.96
C PHE A 412 11.11 -7.92 12.55
N ILE A 413 9.87 -8.39 12.33
CA ILE A 413 8.68 -7.75 12.90
C ILE A 413 8.73 -7.79 14.43
N LYS A 414 8.92 -8.96 15.03
CA LYS A 414 8.88 -9.16 16.49
C LYS A 414 10.04 -8.47 17.20
N THR A 415 11.25 -8.63 16.70
CA THR A 415 12.45 -8.12 17.39
C THR A 415 12.62 -6.65 17.10
N THR A 416 12.60 -6.25 15.82
CA THR A 416 12.98 -4.90 15.44
C THR A 416 11.80 -3.92 15.48
N MET A 417 10.64 -4.28 14.90
CA MET A 417 9.52 -3.34 14.80
C MET A 417 8.71 -3.26 16.10
N VAL A 418 8.56 -4.38 16.83
CA VAL A 418 7.83 -4.43 18.09
C VAL A 418 8.73 -4.11 19.28
N HIS A 419 9.86 -4.80 19.48
CA HIS A 419 10.68 -4.63 20.68
C HIS A 419 11.74 -3.51 20.61
N ASP A 420 12.52 -3.43 19.52
CA ASP A 420 13.67 -2.50 19.49
C ASP A 420 13.25 -1.05 19.24
N ILE A 421 12.29 -0.82 18.32
CA ILE A 421 11.88 0.53 17.88
C ILE A 421 10.41 0.85 18.25
N GLU A 422 9.62 -0.13 18.68
CA GLU A 422 8.23 0.06 19.14
C GLU A 422 7.30 0.76 18.12
N THR A 423 7.56 0.57 16.82
CA THR A 423 6.75 1.13 15.74
C THR A 423 5.47 0.33 15.50
N VAL A 424 5.42 -0.91 15.98
CA VAL A 424 4.27 -1.83 15.96
C VAL A 424 3.97 -2.21 17.41
N SER A 425 2.69 -2.34 17.78
CA SER A 425 2.33 -2.73 19.16
C SER A 425 2.42 -4.24 19.36
N ASP A 426 2.59 -4.70 20.60
CA ASP A 426 2.59 -6.14 20.92
C ASP A 426 1.28 -6.83 20.46
N GLU A 427 0.12 -6.16 20.55
CA GLU A 427 -1.17 -6.73 20.11
C GLU A 427 -1.25 -6.96 18.60
N ASP A 428 -0.46 -6.22 17.81
CA ASP A 428 -0.46 -6.32 16.35
C ASP A 428 0.34 -7.53 15.83
N ASP A 429 1.08 -8.19 16.71
CA ASP A 429 1.93 -9.31 16.36
C ASP A 429 1.17 -10.66 16.26
N GLU A 430 -0.10 -10.65 16.67
CA GLU A 430 -1.08 -11.73 16.55
C GLU A 430 -1.95 -11.62 15.27
N LEU A 431 -1.64 -10.68 14.38
CA LEU A 431 -2.44 -10.44 13.17
C LEU A 431 -2.32 -11.54 12.12
N TYR A 432 -1.25 -12.35 12.16
CA TYR A 432 -1.03 -13.44 11.22
C TYR A 432 -0.56 -14.73 11.90
N GLN A 433 -0.75 -15.86 11.21
CA GLN A 433 -0.29 -17.18 11.64
C GLN A 433 0.64 -17.79 10.60
N ILE A 434 1.74 -18.41 11.05
CA ILE A 434 2.68 -19.12 10.17
C ILE A 434 2.41 -20.61 10.26
N VAL A 435 2.18 -21.25 9.11
CA VAL A 435 1.84 -22.67 9.01
C VAL A 435 2.69 -23.38 7.97
N ASP A 436 2.90 -24.67 8.14
CA ASP A 436 3.78 -25.49 7.29
C ASP A 436 3.02 -26.54 6.46
N ASP A 437 1.70 -26.64 6.65
CA ASP A 437 0.88 -27.66 6.03
C ASP A 437 -0.52 -27.14 5.68
N VAL A 438 -1.11 -27.78 4.66
CA VAL A 438 -2.42 -27.42 4.14
C VAL A 438 -3.50 -27.62 5.20
N GLN A 439 -3.42 -28.64 6.07
CA GLN A 439 -4.46 -28.94 7.07
C GLN A 439 -4.60 -27.83 8.12
N SER A 440 -3.49 -27.24 8.54
CA SER A 440 -3.48 -26.08 9.42
C SER A 440 -4.21 -24.88 8.80
N ILE A 441 -4.06 -24.65 7.49
CA ILE A 441 -4.84 -23.62 6.77
C ILE A 441 -6.34 -23.92 6.87
N LYS A 442 -6.75 -25.18 6.63
CA LYS A 442 -8.16 -25.60 6.69
C LYS A 442 -8.76 -25.31 8.05
N LYS A 443 -8.03 -25.65 9.11
CA LYS A 443 -8.47 -25.42 10.48
C LYS A 443 -8.69 -23.93 10.76
N ILE A 444 -7.72 -23.09 10.40
CA ILE A 444 -7.80 -21.64 10.64
C ILE A 444 -8.95 -21.00 9.85
N LEU A 445 -9.14 -21.40 8.59
CA LEU A 445 -10.22 -20.85 7.75
C LEU A 445 -11.60 -21.41 8.09
N GLY A 446 -11.69 -22.66 8.57
CA GLY A 446 -12.94 -23.30 8.99
C GLY A 446 -13.43 -22.92 10.39
N GLU A 447 -12.55 -22.44 11.27
CA GLU A 447 -12.88 -21.92 12.61
C GLU A 447 -13.24 -20.42 12.61
N ALA A 448 -13.17 -19.76 11.44
CA ALA A 448 -13.50 -18.33 11.33
C ALA A 448 -14.98 -18.09 11.73
N PRO A 449 -15.25 -17.15 12.67
CA PRO A 449 -16.60 -16.96 13.22
C PRO A 449 -17.66 -16.72 12.14
N GLU A 450 -18.82 -17.37 12.28
CA GLU A 450 -20.05 -17.18 11.47
C GLU A 450 -20.67 -15.76 11.55
N ASP A 451 -19.98 -14.78 12.12
CA ASP A 451 -20.49 -13.42 12.36
C ASP A 451 -20.59 -12.55 11.08
N SER A 452 -20.82 -13.14 9.91
CA SER A 452 -21.40 -12.44 8.77
C SER A 452 -22.91 -12.68 8.70
N LYS A 453 -23.65 -12.17 9.68
CA LYS A 453 -25.11 -12.00 9.51
C LYS A 453 -25.35 -11.00 8.39
N ARG A 454 -25.96 -11.52 7.32
CA ARG A 454 -26.62 -10.86 6.19
C ARG A 454 -26.99 -9.38 6.43
N PHE A 455 -26.36 -8.48 5.68
CA PHE A 455 -27.00 -7.23 5.25
C PHE A 455 -27.58 -7.45 3.84
N ASN A 456 -28.82 -7.93 3.80
CA ASN A 456 -29.69 -7.78 2.64
C ASN A 456 -30.30 -6.38 2.74
N MET A 457 -29.71 -5.39 2.08
CA MET A 457 -30.39 -4.12 1.85
C MET A 457 -30.94 -4.19 0.42
N GLN A 458 -32.23 -4.56 0.30
CA GLN A 458 -32.97 -4.32 -0.94
C GLN A 458 -33.03 -2.81 -1.14
N TRP A 459 -32.52 -2.34 -2.27
CA TRP A 459 -32.74 -0.98 -2.74
C TRP A 459 -34.23 -0.82 -3.01
N ASP A 460 -34.93 0.00 -2.22
CA ASP A 460 -36.27 0.46 -2.58
C ASP A 460 -36.20 1.75 -3.41
N GLU A 461 -37.16 1.91 -4.33
CA GLU A 461 -37.26 3.07 -5.22
C GLU A 461 -37.49 4.38 -4.46
N GLU A 462 -37.93 4.31 -3.20
CA GLU A 462 -38.21 5.47 -2.35
C GLU A 462 -36.92 6.17 -1.88
N THR A 463 -35.88 5.39 -1.56
CA THR A 463 -34.58 5.92 -1.13
C THR A 463 -33.84 6.64 -2.27
N ALA A 464 -33.95 6.12 -3.50
CA ALA A 464 -33.38 6.76 -4.69
C ALA A 464 -34.08 8.09 -5.03
N LYS A 465 -35.39 8.18 -4.77
CA LYS A 465 -36.19 9.38 -5.02
C LYS A 465 -35.89 10.51 -4.04
N HIS A 466 -35.74 10.18 -2.75
CA HIS A 466 -35.40 11.17 -1.72
C HIS A 466 -34.01 11.80 -1.93
N PHE A 467 -33.10 11.03 -2.53
CA PHE A 467 -31.76 11.51 -2.88
C PHE A 467 -31.78 12.46 -4.09
N TYR A 468 -32.56 12.16 -5.14
CA TYR A 468 -32.67 13.00 -6.33
C TYR A 468 -33.30 14.36 -6.01
N ASP A 469 -34.28 14.38 -5.10
CA ASP A 469 -34.96 15.60 -4.65
C ASP A 469 -34.09 16.50 -3.75
N SER A 470 -32.92 16.02 -3.29
CA SER A 470 -31.97 16.80 -2.47
C SER A 470 -30.85 17.50 -3.27
N MET A 471 -30.76 17.23 -4.57
CA MET A 471 -29.76 17.80 -5.48
C MET A 471 -30.32 18.83 -6.48
N VAL A 472 -31.62 19.12 -6.41
CA VAL A 472 -32.29 20.23 -7.13
C VAL A 472 -32.71 21.26 -6.09
#